data_AF-A0A1W0WW72-F1
#
_entry.id   AF-A0A1W0WW72-F1
#
_cell.length_a   1.000
_cell.length_b   1.000
_cell.length_c   1.000
_cell.angle_alpha   90.00
_cell.angle_beta   90.00
_cell.angle_gamma   90.00
#
_symmetry.space_group_name_H-M   'P 1'
#
loop_
_entity.id
_entity.type
_entity.pdbx_description
1 polymer ?
#
loop_
_entity_poly.entity_id
_entity_poly.type
_entity_poly.pdbx_seq_one_letter_code
_entity_poly.pdbx_strand_id
1 'polypeptide(L)'
;TVTVDSKKGRDLVDYDAALVTAGKSARVIIILARSDVTRQFMIFAHKKNMTQGDYVFFYVEPHTKSNLPEFPNLDWRIGDLDDEVARVALTLLIVITFDNGPSIDQLPSKTAAFIKNRTASQYNFTVPPEQKVSAIAVSAFETTLMFALIANETVNRPETDHKPNLNDGASFAKAFLNRTFVLPTENLYVTSGGERYPDILASQLNSTSGYFEPVSLYNAQWKRFQGRSGGTIAGRKALLRLTSLIAASPGKT
;
A
#
# COMPACT_ATOMS: atom_id res chain seq x y z
N THR A 1 -15.31 13.80 -4.55
CA THR A 1 -14.14 13.91 -3.65
C THR A 1 -14.42 14.97 -2.62
N VAL A 2 -14.32 14.65 -1.32
CA VAL A 2 -14.38 15.64 -0.24
C VAL A 2 -12.93 15.86 0.19
N THR A 3 -12.41 17.07 -0.03
CA THR A 3 -11.06 17.43 0.41
C THR A 3 -11.18 18.13 1.75
N VAL A 4 -10.55 17.58 2.77
CA VAL A 4 -10.43 18.24 4.07
C VAL A 4 -8.99 18.73 4.19
N ASP A 5 -8.80 20.03 3.97
CA ASP A 5 -7.49 20.67 3.95
C ASP A 5 -7.22 21.33 5.30
N SER A 6 -6.20 20.86 6.02
CA SER A 6 -5.65 21.63 7.15
C SER A 6 -4.71 22.67 6.54
N LYS A 7 -5.21 23.88 6.27
CA LYS A 7 -4.48 24.89 5.50
C LYS A 7 -3.09 25.24 6.05
N LYS A 8 -2.76 24.92 7.32
CA LYS A 8 -1.39 25.07 7.87
C LYS A 8 -0.97 24.01 8.89
N GLY A 9 -1.32 22.74 8.72
CA GLY A 9 -0.84 21.63 9.57
C GLY A 9 -1.14 21.76 11.08
N ARG A 10 -2.00 22.71 11.45
CA ARG A 10 -2.44 23.04 12.82
C ARG A 10 -3.93 23.42 12.89
N ASP A 11 -4.63 23.46 11.76
CA ASP A 11 -6.07 23.74 11.77
C ASP A 11 -6.82 22.45 12.12
N LEU A 12 -7.76 22.57 13.06
CA LEU A 12 -8.66 21.48 13.46
C LEU A 12 -9.43 20.98 12.23
N VAL A 13 -9.31 19.69 11.94
CA VAL A 13 -10.07 19.02 10.90
C VAL A 13 -11.54 18.99 11.33
N ASP A 14 -12.44 19.58 10.54
CA ASP A 14 -13.89 19.49 10.77
C ASP A 14 -14.43 18.16 10.24
N TYR A 15 -14.30 17.12 11.07
CA TYR A 15 -14.77 15.77 10.76
C TYR A 15 -16.28 15.71 10.55
N ASP A 16 -17.05 16.52 11.27
CA ASP A 16 -18.51 16.53 11.17
C ASP A 16 -18.98 17.05 9.81
N ALA A 17 -18.46 18.19 9.36
CA ALA A 17 -18.78 18.73 8.05
C ALA A 17 -18.36 17.77 6.92
N ALA A 18 -17.20 17.13 7.06
CA ALA A 18 -16.71 16.16 6.10
C ALA A 18 -17.64 14.93 5.99
N LEU A 19 -18.04 14.36 7.13
CA LEU A 19 -18.94 13.19 7.18
C LEU A 19 -20.35 13.50 6.68
N VAL A 20 -20.91 14.67 7.04
CA VAL A 20 -22.21 15.12 6.52
C VAL A 20 -22.17 15.27 5.00
N THR A 21 -21.10 15.86 4.48
CA THR A 21 -20.94 16.05 3.03
C THR A 21 -20.78 14.72 2.31
N ALA A 22 -19.94 13.82 2.83
CA ALA A 22 -19.75 12.48 2.28
C ALA A 22 -21.05 11.66 2.32
N GLY A 23 -21.77 11.70 3.45
CA GLY A 23 -23.03 10.98 3.66
C GLY A 23 -24.17 11.41 2.75
N LYS A 24 -24.14 12.63 2.18
CA LYS A 24 -25.11 13.06 1.17
C LYS A 24 -24.90 12.42 -0.20
N SER A 25 -23.68 11.99 -0.51
CA SER A 25 -23.29 11.65 -1.89
C SER A 25 -22.79 10.22 -2.06
N ALA A 26 -22.35 9.55 -0.99
CA ALA A 26 -21.69 8.26 -1.07
C ALA A 26 -22.01 7.33 0.09
N ARG A 27 -21.87 6.02 -0.16
CA ARG A 27 -21.85 4.95 0.86
C ARG A 27 -20.50 4.21 0.89
N VAL A 28 -19.67 4.43 -0.12
CA VAL A 28 -18.27 4.00 -0.15
C VAL A 28 -17.40 5.23 0.02
N ILE A 29 -16.56 5.22 1.06
CA ILE A 29 -15.72 6.36 1.42
C ILE A 29 -14.26 5.88 1.40
N ILE A 30 -13.44 6.53 0.58
CA ILE A 30 -11.99 6.28 0.51
C ILE A 30 -11.29 7.43 1.23
N ILE A 31 -10.50 7.09 2.25
CA ILE A 31 -9.77 8.00 3.12
C ILE A 31 -8.30 7.99 2.70
N LEU A 32 -7.82 9.15 2.26
CA LEU A 32 -6.42 9.41 1.91
C LEU A 32 -5.88 10.47 2.87
N ALA A 33 -5.46 10.04 4.05
CA ALA A 33 -5.01 10.93 5.12
C ALA A 33 -3.94 10.25 5.99
N ARG A 34 -3.37 10.99 6.95
CA ARG A 34 -2.51 10.38 7.97
C ARG A 34 -3.32 9.46 8.88
N SER A 35 -2.67 8.47 9.49
CA SER A 35 -3.33 7.48 10.35
C SER A 35 -4.06 8.10 11.55
N ASP A 36 -3.53 9.17 12.14
CA ASP A 36 -4.19 9.89 13.24
C ASP A 36 -5.48 10.59 12.80
N VAL A 37 -5.47 11.21 11.61
CA VAL A 37 -6.67 11.80 11.00
C VAL A 37 -7.69 10.72 10.64
N THR A 38 -7.25 9.58 10.11
CA THR A 38 -8.13 8.44 9.81
C THR A 38 -8.78 7.88 11.07
N ARG A 39 -8.02 7.70 12.16
CA ARG A 39 -8.56 7.24 13.45
C ARG A 39 -9.68 8.17 13.94
N GLN A 40 -9.41 9.48 13.94
CA GLN A 40 -10.40 10.48 14.36
C GLN A 40 -11.62 10.52 13.44
N PHE A 41 -11.42 10.45 12.13
CA PHE A 41 -12.52 10.39 11.15
C PHE A 41 -13.44 9.18 11.43
N MET A 42 -12.87 8.01 11.73
CA MET A 42 -13.64 6.81 12.05
C MET A 42 -14.37 6.92 13.40
N ILE A 43 -13.75 7.52 14.43
CA ILE A 43 -14.41 7.80 15.71
C ILE A 43 -15.65 8.70 15.50
N PHE A 44 -15.51 9.78 14.73
CA PHE A 44 -16.64 10.67 14.42
C PHE A 44 -17.71 9.97 13.57
N ALA A 45 -17.30 9.12 12.62
CA ALA A 45 -18.22 8.31 11.83
C ALA A 45 -19.04 7.37 12.74
N HIS A 46 -18.39 6.75 13.73
CA HIS A 46 -19.06 5.90 14.71
C HIS A 46 -20.07 6.69 15.56
N LYS A 47 -19.66 7.85 16.10
CA LYS A 47 -20.53 8.77 16.85
C LYS A 47 -21.74 9.25 16.04
N LYS A 48 -21.65 9.21 14.70
CA LYS A 48 -22.74 9.52 13.75
C LYS A 48 -23.50 8.30 13.23
N ASN A 49 -23.33 7.12 13.84
CA ASN A 49 -23.95 5.86 13.42
C ASN A 49 -23.62 5.44 11.99
N MET A 50 -22.53 5.95 11.40
CA MET A 50 -22.12 5.58 10.04
C MET A 50 -21.34 4.26 10.00
N THR A 51 -21.00 3.68 11.16
CA THR A 51 -20.33 2.38 11.27
C THR A 51 -21.31 1.25 11.65
N GLN A 52 -22.56 1.30 11.18
CA GLN A 52 -23.58 0.27 11.44
C GLN A 52 -23.84 -0.66 10.23
N GLY A 53 -23.04 -0.52 9.17
CA GLY A 53 -23.10 -1.37 7.98
C GLY A 53 -23.80 -0.75 6.77
N ASP A 54 -24.20 0.52 6.82
CA ASP A 54 -24.67 1.25 5.63
C ASP A 54 -23.52 1.88 4.84
N TYR A 55 -22.34 2.00 5.44
CA TYR A 55 -21.14 2.56 4.84
C TYR A 55 -20.01 1.54 4.81
N VAL A 56 -19.15 1.65 3.79
CA VAL A 56 -17.87 0.96 3.71
C VAL A 56 -16.77 2.01 3.65
N PHE A 57 -15.80 1.88 4.54
CA PHE A 57 -14.65 2.77 4.60
C PHE A 57 -13.41 2.04 4.12
N PHE A 58 -12.64 2.69 3.25
CA PHE A 58 -11.32 2.27 2.83
C PHE A 58 -10.32 3.30 3.32
N TYR A 59 -9.21 2.84 3.89
CA TYR A 59 -8.05 3.66 4.21
C TYR A 59 -6.87 3.16 3.40
N VAL A 60 -6.22 4.04 2.65
CA VAL A 60 -5.03 3.68 1.88
C VAL A 60 -3.79 4.01 2.68
N GLU A 61 -3.04 2.98 3.04
CA GLU A 61 -1.77 3.07 3.75
C GLU A 61 -0.66 2.52 2.82
N PRO A 62 -0.04 3.38 2.00
CA PRO A 62 0.91 2.92 0.98
C PRO A 62 2.18 2.32 1.60
N HIS A 63 2.54 2.76 2.80
CA HIS A 63 3.68 2.27 3.56
C HIS A 63 3.31 2.08 5.02
N THR A 64 3.83 1.01 5.61
CA THR A 64 3.76 0.74 7.04
C THR A 64 5.03 1.26 7.73
N LYS A 65 4.95 1.44 9.05
CA LYS A 65 6.09 1.86 9.90
C LYS A 65 7.29 0.91 9.77
N SER A 66 7.03 -0.38 9.53
CA SER A 66 8.10 -1.37 9.32
C SER A 66 8.91 -1.12 8.05
N ASN A 67 8.30 -0.49 7.05
CA ASN A 67 8.86 -0.31 5.71
C ASN A 67 9.39 1.11 5.51
N LEU A 68 8.72 2.11 6.09
CA LEU A 68 9.14 3.51 6.17
C LEU A 68 8.75 4.08 7.54
N PRO A 69 9.72 4.36 8.44
CA PRO A 69 9.43 4.85 9.80
C PRO A 69 8.61 6.13 9.87
N GLU A 70 8.68 6.97 8.83
CA GLU A 70 7.95 8.23 8.72
C GLU A 70 6.43 8.02 8.53
N PHE A 71 5.99 6.80 8.22
CA PHE A 71 4.60 6.42 8.03
C PHE A 71 4.11 5.63 9.26
N PRO A 72 3.52 6.28 10.28
CA PRO A 72 3.02 5.59 11.45
C PRO A 72 1.83 4.70 11.10
N ASN A 73 1.85 3.46 11.58
CA ASN A 73 0.73 2.52 11.43
C ASN A 73 -0.55 3.11 12.03
N LEU A 74 -1.69 2.77 11.44
CA LEU A 74 -2.99 2.97 12.07
C LEU A 74 -3.16 2.04 13.29
N ASP A 75 -3.27 2.65 14.47
CA ASP A 75 -3.57 1.94 15.72
C ASP A 75 -4.91 2.41 16.28
N TRP A 76 -5.70 1.47 16.79
CA TRP A 76 -6.93 1.81 17.50
C TRP A 76 -6.63 2.26 18.93
N ARG A 77 -5.54 1.73 19.53
CA ARG A 77 -5.18 1.95 20.94
C ARG A 77 -3.98 2.88 21.05
N ILE A 78 -4.24 4.12 21.46
CA ILE A 78 -3.17 5.11 21.69
C ILE A 78 -3.13 5.60 23.15
N GLY A 79 -3.98 5.05 24.02
CA GLY A 79 -4.05 5.40 25.43
C GLY A 79 -4.91 6.63 25.71
N ASP A 80 -5.85 6.97 24.82
CA ASP A 80 -6.81 8.05 25.03
C ASP A 80 -8.20 7.54 25.46
N LEU A 81 -9.12 8.47 25.75
CA LEU A 81 -10.48 8.16 26.20
C LEU A 81 -11.35 7.54 25.10
N ASP A 82 -10.96 7.66 23.83
CA ASP A 82 -11.72 7.17 22.69
C ASP A 82 -11.22 5.79 22.20
N ASP A 83 -10.25 5.14 22.85
CA ASP A 83 -9.66 3.86 22.41
C ASP A 83 -10.71 2.77 22.13
N GLU A 84 -11.70 2.58 23.01
CA GLU A 84 -12.77 1.59 22.77
C GLU A 84 -13.71 2.00 21.64
N VAL A 85 -13.99 3.30 21.50
CA VAL A 85 -14.79 3.83 20.39
C VAL A 85 -14.05 3.60 19.07
N ALA A 86 -12.74 3.89 19.04
CA ALA A 86 -11.86 3.65 17.90
C ALA A 86 -11.80 2.17 17.55
N ARG A 87 -11.66 1.28 18.54
CA ARG A 87 -11.65 -0.18 18.34
C ARG A 87 -12.89 -0.64 17.59
N VAL A 88 -14.08 -0.23 18.03
CA VAL A 88 -15.34 -0.61 17.36
C VAL A 88 -15.44 0.04 15.99
N ALA A 89 -15.14 1.33 15.88
CA ALA A 89 -15.22 2.07 14.61
C ALA A 89 -14.33 1.46 13.52
N LEU A 90 -13.11 1.06 13.88
CA LEU A 90 -12.10 0.55 12.96
C LEU A 90 -12.37 -0.88 12.49
N THR A 91 -13.28 -1.64 13.14
CA THR A 91 -13.69 -2.98 12.66
C THR A 91 -14.35 -2.95 11.27
N LEU A 92 -14.93 -1.81 10.85
CA LEU A 92 -15.53 -1.64 9.52
C LEU A 92 -14.62 -0.92 8.52
N LEU A 93 -13.39 -0.61 8.91
CA LEU A 93 -12.40 -0.03 8.02
C LEU A 93 -11.63 -1.14 7.30
N ILE A 94 -11.59 -1.05 5.98
CA ILE A 94 -10.69 -1.86 5.15
C ILE A 94 -9.41 -1.04 4.91
N VAL A 95 -8.29 -1.54 5.40
CA VAL A 95 -6.98 -0.94 5.16
C VAL A 95 -6.39 -1.54 3.89
N ILE A 96 -6.02 -0.70 2.93
CA ILE A 96 -5.43 -1.08 1.65
C ILE A 96 -3.94 -0.74 1.71
N THR A 97 -3.09 -1.75 1.59
CA THR A 97 -1.63 -1.60 1.57
C THR A 97 -1.02 -2.34 0.39
N PHE A 98 0.19 -1.96 -0.02
CA PHE A 98 0.97 -2.77 -0.95
C PHE A 98 1.60 -3.96 -0.20
N ASP A 99 1.62 -5.14 -0.84
CA ASP A 99 2.31 -6.33 -0.34
C ASP A 99 3.83 -6.19 -0.55
N ASN A 100 4.43 -5.23 0.15
CA ASN A 100 5.87 -4.98 0.11
C ASN A 100 6.66 -5.94 1.02
N GLY A 101 5.96 -6.68 1.89
CA GLY A 101 6.56 -7.55 2.91
C GLY A 101 7.53 -8.59 2.35
N PRO A 102 7.16 -9.35 1.31
CA PRO A 102 8.01 -10.37 0.72
C PRO A 102 9.37 -9.84 0.26
N SER A 103 9.42 -8.64 -0.33
CA SER A 103 10.65 -8.06 -0.92
C SER A 103 11.68 -7.64 0.13
N ILE A 104 11.23 -6.95 1.19
CA ILE A 104 12.11 -6.41 2.23
C ILE A 104 12.63 -7.55 3.11
N ASP A 105 11.79 -8.54 3.41
CA ASP A 105 12.16 -9.69 4.24
C ASP A 105 13.08 -10.68 3.51
N GLN A 106 13.05 -10.69 2.18
CA GLN A 106 13.95 -11.50 1.35
C GLN A 106 15.26 -10.79 1.01
N LEU A 107 15.45 -9.52 1.41
CA LEU A 107 16.70 -8.82 1.18
C LEU A 107 17.86 -9.62 1.82
N PRO A 108 18.88 -10.05 1.04
CA PRO A 108 19.96 -10.86 1.57
C PRO A 108 20.61 -10.20 2.79
N SER A 109 20.79 -10.96 3.87
CA SER A 109 21.26 -10.42 5.17
C SER A 109 22.59 -9.66 5.06
N LYS A 110 23.51 -10.13 4.23
CA LYS A 110 24.78 -9.44 3.93
C LYS A 110 24.56 -8.08 3.25
N THR A 111 23.62 -8.01 2.31
CA THR A 111 23.24 -6.76 1.63
C THR A 111 22.57 -5.80 2.61
N ALA A 112 21.65 -6.30 3.44
CA ALA A 112 21.00 -5.50 4.48
C ALA A 112 22.02 -4.91 5.47
N ALA A 113 22.96 -5.73 5.96
CA ALA A 113 24.04 -5.29 6.83
C ALA A 113 24.96 -4.28 6.15
N PHE A 114 25.31 -4.50 4.89
CA PHE A 114 26.12 -3.56 4.11
C PHE A 114 25.43 -2.19 3.99
N ILE A 115 24.14 -2.17 3.66
CA ILE A 115 23.36 -0.92 3.57
C ILE A 115 23.37 -0.21 4.92
N LYS A 116 23.03 -0.89 6.02
CA LYS A 116 23.01 -0.27 7.36
C LYS A 116 24.39 0.29 7.76
N ASN A 117 25.47 -0.46 7.55
CA ASN A 117 26.83 -0.03 7.87
C ASN A 117 27.30 1.15 7.01
N ARG A 118 26.96 1.13 5.71
CA ARG A 118 27.27 2.24 4.81
C ARG A 118 26.49 3.50 5.19
N THR A 119 25.23 3.36 5.59
CA THR A 119 24.42 4.49 6.05
C THR A 119 25.03 5.14 7.31
N ALA A 120 25.45 4.33 8.27
CA ALA A 120 26.11 4.82 9.49
C ALA A 120 27.41 5.58 9.18
N SER A 121 28.26 5.03 8.31
CA SER A 121 29.57 5.63 8.00
C SER A 121 29.50 6.85 7.07
N GLN A 122 28.56 6.89 6.11
CA GLN A 122 28.48 7.96 5.10
C GLN A 122 27.57 9.11 5.51
N TYR A 123 26.48 8.82 6.23
CA TYR A 123 25.46 9.81 6.57
C TYR A 123 25.36 10.11 8.06
N ASN A 124 26.27 9.54 8.88
CA ASN A 124 26.26 9.66 10.33
C ASN A 124 24.88 9.31 10.94
N PHE A 125 24.21 8.30 10.36
CA PHE A 125 22.89 7.84 10.76
C PHE A 125 22.88 6.33 10.98
N THR A 126 22.68 5.91 12.22
CA THR A 126 22.59 4.50 12.60
C THR A 126 21.15 4.02 12.48
N VAL A 127 20.89 3.11 11.54
CA VAL A 127 19.60 2.43 11.43
C VAL A 127 19.41 1.53 12.67
N PRO A 128 18.32 1.67 13.44
CA PRO A 128 18.06 0.82 14.59
C PRO A 128 18.09 -0.68 14.23
N PRO A 129 18.59 -1.56 15.12
CA PRO A 129 18.69 -3.00 14.84
C PRO A 129 17.37 -3.62 14.39
N GLU A 130 16.28 -3.28 15.04
CA GLU A 130 14.90 -3.74 14.81
C GLU A 130 14.25 -3.16 13.56
N GLN A 131 14.78 -2.03 13.05
CA GLN A 131 14.24 -1.40 11.86
C GLN A 131 14.71 -2.13 10.60
N LYS A 132 13.78 -2.49 9.72
CA LYS A 132 14.12 -3.04 8.40
C LYS A 132 14.77 -1.96 7.52
N VAL A 133 15.45 -2.40 6.45
CA VAL A 133 15.93 -1.47 5.42
C VAL A 133 14.70 -0.83 4.76
N SER A 134 14.78 0.47 4.46
CA SER A 134 13.65 1.20 3.90
C SER A 134 13.21 0.59 2.55
N ALA A 135 11.91 0.57 2.29
CA ALA A 135 11.38 0.08 1.01
C ALA A 135 12.00 0.82 -0.19
N ILE A 136 12.24 2.13 -0.05
CA ILE A 136 12.86 2.96 -1.08
C ILE A 136 14.29 2.50 -1.37
N ALA A 137 15.08 2.18 -0.35
CA ALA A 137 16.44 1.68 -0.52
C ALA A 137 16.45 0.29 -1.17
N VAL A 138 15.50 -0.58 -0.83
CA VAL A 138 15.31 -1.87 -1.50
C VAL A 138 14.97 -1.68 -2.97
N SER A 139 14.01 -0.79 -3.30
CA SER A 139 13.66 -0.50 -4.69
C SER A 139 14.83 0.08 -5.50
N ALA A 140 15.69 0.90 -4.89
CA ALA A 140 16.90 1.41 -5.56
C ALA A 140 17.92 0.29 -5.84
N PHE A 141 18.10 -0.64 -4.89
CA PHE A 141 18.92 -1.84 -5.06
C PHE A 141 18.39 -2.71 -6.21
N GLU A 142 17.09 -3.01 -6.20
CA GLU A 142 16.42 -3.79 -7.26
C GLU A 142 16.57 -3.13 -8.63
N THR A 143 16.32 -1.83 -8.72
CA THR A 143 16.43 -1.06 -9.98
C THR A 143 17.85 -1.11 -10.52
N THR A 144 18.87 -1.07 -9.65
CA THR A 144 20.28 -1.17 -10.05
C THR A 144 20.60 -2.56 -10.62
N LEU A 145 20.07 -3.62 -10.01
CA LEU A 145 20.22 -4.98 -10.54
C LEU A 145 19.53 -5.14 -11.90
N MET A 146 18.29 -4.66 -12.02
CA MET A 146 17.55 -4.67 -13.28
C MET A 146 18.30 -3.90 -14.37
N PHE A 147 18.86 -2.74 -14.04
CA PHE A 147 19.69 -1.96 -14.96
C PHE A 147 20.92 -2.74 -15.44
N ALA A 148 21.65 -3.36 -14.52
CA ALA A 148 22.82 -4.16 -14.85
C ALA A 148 22.47 -5.36 -15.75
N LEU A 149 21.33 -6.02 -15.50
CA LEU A 149 20.82 -7.10 -16.33
C LEU A 149 20.54 -6.62 -17.76
N ILE A 150 19.79 -5.51 -17.92
CA ILE A 150 19.48 -4.96 -19.25
C ILE A 150 20.73 -4.45 -19.97
N ALA A 151 21.68 -3.85 -19.26
CA ALA A 151 22.96 -3.45 -19.83
C ALA A 151 23.74 -4.66 -20.35
N ASN A 152 23.81 -5.73 -19.56
CA ASN A 152 24.46 -6.96 -19.96
C ASN A 152 23.77 -7.62 -21.18
N GLU A 153 22.44 -7.67 -21.20
CA GLU A 153 21.67 -8.14 -22.36
C GLU A 153 21.96 -7.28 -23.60
N THR A 154 21.99 -5.95 -23.43
CA THR A 154 22.24 -5.01 -24.54
C THR A 154 23.64 -5.21 -25.14
N VAL A 155 24.66 -5.42 -24.30
CA VAL A 155 26.05 -5.66 -24.73
C VAL A 155 26.24 -7.02 -25.39
N ASN A 156 25.51 -8.05 -24.95
CA ASN A 156 25.69 -9.43 -25.42
C ASN A 156 24.64 -9.88 -26.44
N ARG A 157 23.81 -8.98 -27.00
CA ARG A 157 22.83 -9.37 -28.02
C ARG A 157 23.55 -9.98 -29.23
N PRO A 158 23.26 -11.23 -29.59
CA PRO A 158 23.81 -11.83 -30.79
C PRO A 158 23.18 -11.16 -32.01
N GLU A 159 24.01 -10.47 -32.78
CA GLU A 159 23.84 -10.12 -34.19
C GLU A 159 22.52 -9.43 -34.60
N THR A 160 22.59 -8.10 -34.66
CA THR A 160 22.18 -7.36 -35.87
C THR A 160 23.43 -6.60 -36.34
N ASP A 161 23.50 -6.11 -37.57
CA ASP A 161 24.69 -5.50 -38.22
C ASP A 161 25.32 -4.26 -37.52
N HIS A 162 25.04 -4.03 -36.24
CA HIS A 162 25.44 -2.89 -35.43
C HIS A 162 26.03 -3.33 -34.09
N LYS A 163 27.11 -2.66 -33.67
CA LYS A 163 27.70 -2.83 -32.33
C LYS A 163 26.65 -2.56 -31.24
N PRO A 164 26.78 -3.19 -30.05
CA PRO A 164 25.95 -2.85 -28.91
C PRO A 164 25.98 -1.33 -28.63
N ASN A 165 24.80 -0.70 -28.63
CA ASN A 165 24.67 0.74 -28.46
C ASN A 165 23.92 1.07 -27.17
N LEU A 166 24.67 1.34 -26.10
CA LEU A 166 24.11 1.81 -24.83
C LEU A 166 23.61 3.27 -24.90
N ASN A 167 23.88 4.00 -25.99
CA ASN A 167 23.36 5.35 -26.19
C ASN A 167 21.94 5.36 -26.76
N ASP A 168 21.39 4.21 -27.18
CA ASP A 168 19.98 4.10 -27.56
C ASP A 168 19.11 3.90 -26.30
N GLY A 169 18.83 5.01 -25.62
CA GLY A 169 18.00 5.02 -24.42
C GLY A 169 16.58 4.50 -24.64
N ALA A 170 16.02 4.65 -25.86
CA ALA A 170 14.67 4.20 -26.16
C ALA A 170 14.61 2.67 -26.23
N SER A 171 15.55 2.05 -26.96
CA SER A 171 15.66 0.58 -27.00
C SER A 171 16.03 0.01 -25.64
N PHE A 172 16.89 0.69 -24.88
CA PHE A 172 17.27 0.30 -23.53
C PHE A 172 16.07 0.31 -22.58
N ALA A 173 15.30 1.41 -22.53
CA ALA A 173 14.10 1.52 -21.72
C ALA A 173 13.02 0.49 -22.14
N LYS A 174 12.83 0.29 -23.44
CA LYS A 174 11.88 -0.70 -23.96
C LYS A 174 12.21 -2.13 -23.53
N ALA A 175 13.48 -2.45 -23.29
CA ALA A 175 13.91 -3.77 -22.84
C ALA A 175 13.46 -4.11 -21.41
N PHE A 176 13.03 -3.11 -20.61
CA PHE A 176 12.45 -3.34 -19.29
C PHE A 176 10.97 -3.75 -19.35
N LEU A 177 10.26 -3.43 -20.43
CA LEU A 177 8.81 -3.48 -20.47
C LEU A 177 8.29 -4.91 -20.65
N ASN A 178 7.10 -5.14 -20.09
CA ASN A 178 6.31 -6.37 -20.25
C ASN A 178 7.09 -7.66 -19.93
N ARG A 179 7.87 -7.68 -18.85
CA ARG A 179 8.61 -8.87 -18.41
C ARG A 179 8.78 -8.92 -16.90
N THR A 180 9.08 -10.11 -16.41
CA THR A 180 9.42 -10.36 -15.02
C THR A 180 10.93 -10.45 -14.85
N PHE A 181 11.46 -9.76 -13.84
CA PHE A 181 12.83 -9.85 -13.37
C PHE A 181 12.89 -10.76 -12.15
N VAL A 182 13.80 -11.74 -12.17
CA VAL A 182 14.04 -12.60 -11.01
C VAL A 182 15.14 -11.94 -10.18
N LEU A 183 14.76 -11.36 -9.05
CA LEU A 183 15.66 -10.64 -8.15
C LEU A 183 15.88 -11.44 -6.86
N PRO A 184 16.95 -11.18 -6.09
CA PRO A 184 17.17 -11.82 -4.80
C PRO A 184 16.08 -11.54 -3.75
N THR A 185 15.30 -10.47 -3.95
CA THR A 185 14.22 -10.01 -3.08
C THR A 185 12.86 -10.56 -3.50
N GLU A 186 12.58 -10.67 -4.81
CA GLU A 186 11.32 -11.15 -5.36
C GLU A 186 11.37 -11.35 -6.89
N ASN A 187 10.26 -11.85 -7.45
CA ASN A 187 9.99 -11.75 -8.88
C ASN A 187 9.24 -10.45 -9.17
N LEU A 188 9.88 -9.50 -9.84
CA LEU A 188 9.34 -8.17 -10.12
C LEU A 188 8.86 -8.08 -11.57
N TYR A 189 7.55 -7.94 -11.77
CA TYR A 189 6.97 -7.72 -13.10
C TYR A 189 6.87 -6.22 -13.44
N VAL A 190 7.35 -5.86 -14.63
CA VAL A 190 7.19 -4.53 -15.23
C VAL A 190 6.19 -4.62 -16.38
N THR A 191 5.19 -3.76 -16.37
CA THR A 191 4.10 -3.78 -17.37
C THR A 191 4.56 -3.28 -18.73
N SER A 192 3.71 -3.40 -19.74
CA SER A 192 3.92 -2.74 -21.03
C SER A 192 3.95 -1.21 -20.94
N GLY A 193 3.34 -0.63 -19.89
CA GLY A 193 3.37 0.81 -19.60
C GLY A 193 4.58 1.27 -18.79
N GLY A 194 5.46 0.36 -18.36
CA GLY A 194 6.64 0.68 -17.56
C GLY A 194 6.37 0.83 -16.06
N GLU A 195 5.20 0.38 -15.61
CA GLU A 195 4.81 0.43 -14.20
C GLU A 195 5.16 -0.90 -13.53
N ARG A 196 5.56 -0.84 -12.26
CA ARG A 196 5.54 -2.00 -11.38
C ARG A 196 4.12 -2.12 -10.82
N TYR A 197 3.52 -3.31 -10.94
CA TYR A 197 2.25 -3.62 -10.27
C TYR A 197 2.52 -4.46 -9.01
N PRO A 198 2.62 -3.85 -7.82
CA PRO A 198 2.69 -4.60 -6.58
C PRO A 198 1.34 -5.27 -6.31
N ASP A 199 1.40 -6.44 -5.68
CA ASP A 199 0.21 -7.05 -5.11
C ASP A 199 -0.36 -6.15 -4.00
N ILE A 200 -1.68 -6.16 -3.82
CA ILE A 200 -2.38 -5.30 -2.84
C ILE A 200 -2.98 -6.16 -1.76
N LEU A 201 -2.75 -5.81 -0.50
CA LEU A 201 -3.40 -6.41 0.65
C LEU A 201 -4.58 -5.54 1.09
N ALA A 202 -5.71 -6.20 1.31
CA ALA A 202 -6.82 -5.64 2.06
C ALA A 202 -6.84 -6.29 3.45
N SER A 203 -6.72 -5.46 4.49
CA SER A 203 -6.66 -5.89 5.88
C SER A 203 -7.81 -5.29 6.68
N GLN A 204 -8.23 -5.99 7.73
CA GLN A 204 -9.26 -5.51 8.67
C GLN A 204 -8.86 -5.79 10.10
N LEU A 205 -9.37 -4.97 11.02
CA LEU A 205 -9.13 -5.15 12.45
C LEU A 205 -9.82 -6.42 12.95
N ASN A 206 -9.03 -7.39 13.40
CA ASN A 206 -9.54 -8.56 14.08
C ASN A 206 -9.90 -8.19 15.52
N SER A 207 -11.16 -8.39 15.89
CA SER A 207 -11.69 -7.98 17.21
C SER A 207 -11.12 -8.80 18.38
N THR A 208 -10.60 -10.00 18.10
CA THR A 208 -10.01 -10.89 19.11
C THR A 208 -8.53 -10.60 19.31
N SER A 209 -7.76 -10.48 18.22
CA SER A 209 -6.32 -10.23 18.31
C SER A 209 -5.99 -8.76 18.54
N GLY A 210 -6.88 -7.85 18.13
CA GLY A 210 -6.67 -6.41 18.19
C GLY A 210 -5.72 -5.89 17.10
N TYR A 211 -5.40 -6.69 16.08
CA TYR A 211 -4.49 -6.31 14.99
C TYR A 211 -5.22 -6.28 13.64
N PHE A 212 -4.72 -5.45 12.73
CA PHE A 212 -5.13 -5.49 11.33
C PHE A 212 -4.52 -6.73 10.66
N GLU A 213 -5.39 -7.62 10.19
CA GLU A 213 -5.00 -8.89 9.57
C GLU A 213 -5.43 -8.90 8.09
N PRO A 214 -4.60 -9.42 7.16
CA PRO A 214 -4.97 -9.55 5.76
C PRO A 214 -6.19 -10.45 5.56
N VAL A 215 -7.23 -9.93 4.93
CA VAL A 215 -8.46 -10.67 4.59
C VAL A 215 -8.56 -10.98 3.10
N SER A 216 -7.90 -10.19 2.25
CA SER A 216 -7.81 -10.46 0.82
C SER A 216 -6.48 -9.98 0.23
N LEU A 217 -6.02 -10.66 -0.82
CA LEU A 217 -4.90 -10.30 -1.65
C LEU A 217 -5.42 -10.04 -3.07
N TYR A 218 -5.12 -8.90 -3.66
CA TYR A 218 -5.21 -8.72 -5.09
C TYR A 218 -3.85 -9.01 -5.70
N ASN A 219 -3.77 -10.10 -6.47
CA ASN A 219 -2.59 -10.38 -7.26
C ASN A 219 -2.62 -9.55 -8.54
N ALA A 220 -1.63 -8.69 -8.71
CA ALA A 220 -1.65 -7.66 -9.74
C ALA A 220 -1.17 -8.20 -11.10
N GLN A 221 -0.30 -9.22 -11.11
CA GLN A 221 0.09 -9.94 -12.33
C GLN A 221 -1.12 -10.62 -12.99
N TRP A 222 -1.93 -11.34 -12.20
CA TRP A 222 -3.09 -12.08 -12.70
C TRP A 222 -4.39 -11.26 -12.68
N LYS A 223 -4.35 -10.06 -12.10
CA LYS A 223 -5.51 -9.17 -11.89
C LYS A 223 -6.66 -9.86 -11.16
N ARG A 224 -6.36 -10.60 -10.09
CA ARG A 224 -7.34 -11.44 -9.37
C ARG A 224 -7.32 -11.19 -7.88
N PHE A 225 -8.50 -11.07 -7.28
CA PHE A 225 -8.68 -11.13 -5.84
C PHE A 225 -8.65 -12.58 -5.36
N GLN A 226 -7.97 -12.80 -4.25
CA GLN A 226 -7.84 -14.06 -3.55
C GLN A 226 -8.24 -13.81 -2.09
N GLY A 227 -9.15 -14.63 -1.55
CA GLY A 227 -9.46 -14.61 -0.13
C GLY A 227 -8.31 -15.23 0.66
N ARG A 228 -7.98 -14.68 1.83
CA ARG A 228 -7.02 -15.31 2.76
C ARG A 228 -7.78 -16.26 3.69
N SER A 229 -7.22 -17.44 3.96
CA SER A 229 -7.81 -18.44 4.84
C SER A 229 -8.06 -17.88 6.25
N GLY A 230 -9.29 -17.98 6.76
CA GLY A 230 -9.66 -17.52 8.10
C GLY A 230 -10.08 -16.04 8.18
N GLY A 231 -9.82 -15.24 7.15
CA GLY A 231 -10.26 -13.84 7.08
C GLY A 231 -11.71 -13.73 6.59
N THR A 232 -12.60 -13.19 7.43
CA THR A 232 -13.96 -12.81 6.99
C THR A 232 -14.04 -11.29 6.95
N ILE A 233 -14.42 -10.73 5.79
CA ILE A 233 -14.62 -9.29 5.65
C ILE A 233 -15.85 -8.86 6.48
N ALA A 234 -15.62 -8.15 7.57
CA ALA A 234 -16.64 -7.44 8.33
C ALA A 234 -17.31 -6.38 7.43
N GLY A 235 -18.62 -6.18 7.60
CA GLY A 235 -19.41 -5.36 6.67
C GLY A 235 -19.85 -6.09 5.40
N ARG A 236 -19.76 -7.43 5.35
CA ARG A 236 -20.22 -8.25 4.21
C ARG A 236 -21.63 -7.92 3.73
N LYS A 237 -22.56 -7.52 4.62
CA LYS A 237 -23.90 -7.03 4.21
C LYS A 237 -23.83 -5.76 3.34
N ALA A 238 -22.98 -4.80 3.69
CA ALA A 238 -22.73 -3.58 2.91
C ALA A 238 -22.05 -3.90 1.57
N LEU A 239 -21.03 -4.78 1.61
CA LEU A 239 -20.29 -5.22 0.43
C LEU A 239 -21.16 -6.02 -0.55
N LEU A 240 -22.03 -6.91 -0.04
CA LEU A 240 -22.96 -7.69 -0.85
C LEU A 240 -24.04 -6.81 -1.49
N ARG A 241 -24.50 -5.77 -0.78
CA ARG A 241 -25.38 -4.74 -1.36
C ARG A 241 -24.68 -3.97 -2.49
N LEU A 242 -23.40 -3.69 -2.36
CA LEU A 242 -22.59 -3.06 -3.42
C LEU A 242 -22.42 -3.97 -4.64
N THR A 243 -22.14 -5.27 -4.47
CA THR A 243 -22.07 -6.20 -5.61
C THR A 243 -23.42 -6.34 -6.30
N SER A 244 -24.55 -6.31 -5.56
CA SER A 244 -25.88 -6.29 -6.17
C SER A 244 -26.19 -5.00 -6.94
N LEU A 245 -25.69 -3.85 -6.49
CA LEU A 245 -25.86 -2.56 -7.17
C LEU A 245 -24.98 -2.44 -8.43
N ILE A 246 -23.76 -2.97 -8.39
CA ILE A 246 -22.86 -3.05 -9.55
C ILE A 246 -23.40 -4.04 -10.58
N ALA A 247 -23.92 -5.19 -10.16
CA ALA A 247 -24.60 -6.15 -11.03
C ALA A 247 -25.92 -5.62 -11.62
N ALA A 248 -26.56 -4.64 -10.95
CA ALA A 248 -27.79 -3.99 -11.39
C ALA A 248 -27.58 -2.74 -12.26
N SER A 249 -26.33 -2.34 -12.53
CA SER A 249 -26.03 -1.27 -13.49
C SER A 249 -25.77 -1.88 -14.87
N PRO A 250 -26.71 -1.81 -15.83
CA PRO A 250 -26.44 -2.21 -17.20
C PRO A 250 -25.40 -1.23 -17.76
N GLY A 251 -24.40 -1.77 -18.46
CA GLY A 251 -23.23 -1.04 -18.91
C GLY A 251 -23.54 0.28 -19.60
N LYS A 252 -22.78 1.30 -19.24
CA LYS A 252 -22.39 2.35 -20.19
C LYS A 252 -20.92 2.08 -20.54
N THR A 253 -20.76 1.30 -21.60
CA THR A 253 -19.58 1.28 -22.47
C THR A 253 -19.27 2.68 -22.99
#